data_AF-A0A933ZCA2-F1
#
_entry.id   AF-A0A933ZCA2-F1
#
_cell.length_a   1.000
_cell.length_b   1.000
_cell.length_c   1.000
_cell.angle_alpha   90.00
_cell.angle_beta   90.00
_cell.angle_gamma   90.00
#
_symmetry.space_group_name_H-M   'P 1'
#
loop_
_entity.id
_entity.type
_entity.pdbx_description
1 polymer ?
#
loop_
_entity_poly.entity_id
_entity_poly.type
_entity_poly.pdbx_seq_one_letter_code
_entity_poly.pdbx_strand_id
1 'polypeptide(L)' 'MNALDAMGWLEERGGRWSVRATAATCVVVASVGSVRVAKPVPRLLPTHVDDALVGAVEELQGMHKTAA' A
#
# COMPACT_ATOMS: atom_id res chain seq x y z
N MET A 1 -4.38 10.58 5.99
CA MET A 1 -4.19 10.35 4.54
C MET A 1 -5.34 9.47 4.07
N ASN A 2 -5.94 9.75 2.90
CA ASN A 2 -6.94 8.86 2.30
C ASN A 2 -6.31 8.00 1.18
N ALA A 3 -7.05 7.05 0.62
CA ALA A 3 -6.55 6.17 -0.45
C ALA A 3 -6.16 6.93 -1.74
N LEU A 4 -6.84 8.03 -2.09
CA LEU A 4 -6.47 8.87 -3.23
C LEU A 4 -5.13 9.57 -3.01
N ASP A 5 -4.91 10.14 -1.82
CA ASP A 5 -3.64 10.77 -1.45
C ASP A 5 -2.50 9.75 -1.51
N ALA A 6 -2.75 8.53 -1.03
CA ALA A 6 -1.79 7.43 -1.03
C ALA A 6 -1.41 7.00 -2.47
N MET A 7 -2.40 6.94 -3.38
CA MET A 7 -2.15 6.67 -4.79
C MET A 7 -1.37 7.80 -5.47
N GLY A 8 -1.73 9.06 -5.22
CA GLY A 8 -1.00 10.21 -5.75
C GLY A 8 0.46 10.23 -5.31
N TRP A 9 0.72 9.95 -4.02
CA TRP A 9 2.08 9.84 -3.51
C TRP A 9 2.91 8.75 -4.18
N LEU A 10 2.30 7.59 -4.47
CA LEU A 10 2.94 6.50 -5.20
C LEU A 10 3.27 6.93 -6.63
N GLU A 11 2.31 7.54 -7.33
CA GLU A 11 2.48 7.99 -8.71
C GLU A 11 3.65 8.98 -8.86
N GLU A 12 3.72 9.99 -7.99
CA GLU A 12 4.82 10.96 -7.94
C GLU A 12 6.21 10.34 -7.83
N ARG A 13 6.29 9.12 -7.27
CA ARG A 13 7.55 8.40 -7.03
C ARG A 13 7.79 7.24 -8.00
N GLY A 14 6.95 7.11 -9.03
CA GLY A 14 6.99 5.95 -9.93
C GLY A 14 6.67 4.63 -9.24
N GLY A 15 5.99 4.70 -8.08
CA GLY A 15 5.54 3.57 -7.30
C GLY A 15 4.40 2.83 -7.97
N ARG A 16 4.17 1.61 -7.49
CA ARG A 16 3.09 0.75 -7.97
C ARG A 16 2.40 0.08 -6.81
N TRP A 17 1.11 -0.17 -6.97
CA TRP A 17 0.36 -1.00 -6.04
C TRP A 17 -0.49 -2.04 -6.77
N SER A 18 -0.84 -3.10 -6.05
CA SER A 18 -1.71 -4.17 -6.56
C SER A 18 -2.45 -4.84 -5.41
N VAL A 19 -3.59 -5.43 -5.71
CA VAL A 19 -4.36 -6.26 -4.77
C VAL A 19 -4.34 -7.69 -5.27
N ARG A 20 -3.95 -8.62 -4.41
CA ARG A 20 -4.02 -10.06 -4.67
C ARG A 20 -5.06 -10.67 -3.76
N ALA A 21 -6.19 -11.10 -4.32
CA ALA A 21 -7.20 -11.83 -3.57
C ALA A 21 -6.85 -13.32 -3.51
N THR A 22 -6.89 -13.87 -2.30
CA THR A 22 -6.96 -15.31 -2.01
C THR A 22 -8.32 -15.60 -1.37
N ALA A 23 -8.66 -16.88 -1.16
CA ALA A 23 -9.99 -17.31 -0.71
C ALA A 23 -10.62 -16.38 0.35
N ALA A 24 -9.94 -16.19 1.49
CA ALA A 24 -10.43 -15.40 2.63
C ALA A 24 -9.64 -14.11 2.89
N THR A 25 -8.61 -13.80 2.09
CA THR A 25 -7.68 -12.70 2.38
C THR A 25 -7.32 -11.95 1.11
N CYS A 26 -7.39 -10.62 1.15
CA CYS A 26 -6.79 -9.76 0.13
C CYS A 26 -5.43 -9.29 0.63
N VAL A 27 -4.41 -9.32 -0.21
CA VAL A 27 -3.10 -8.75 0.11
C VAL A 27 -2.91 -7.52 -0.74
N VAL A 28 -2.87 -6.36 -0.10
CA VAL A 28 -2.51 -5.09 -0.74
C VAL A 28 -0.99 -4.99 -0.73
N VAL A 29 -0.42 -4.76 -1.90
CA VAL A 29 1.02 -4.64 -2.09
C VAL A 29 1.30 -3.26 -2.66
N ALA A 30 2.12 -2.46 -1.98
CA ALA A 30 2.63 -1.19 -2.48
C ALA A 30 4.16 -1.25 -2.58
N SER A 31 4.73 -0.54 -3.56
CA SER A 31 6.17 -0.56 -3.82
C SER A 31 6.66 0.73 -4.44
N VAL A 32 7.89 1.13 -4.10
CA VAL A 32 8.65 2.24 -4.69
C VAL A 32 10.10 1.77 -4.84
N GLY A 33 10.64 1.79 -6.05
CA GLY A 33 11.98 1.26 -6.32
C GLY A 33 12.13 -0.22 -5.94
N SER A 34 13.10 -0.53 -5.09
CA SER A 34 13.34 -1.88 -4.54
C SER A 34 12.56 -2.18 -3.26
N VAL A 35 11.89 -1.19 -2.67
CA VAL A 35 11.17 -1.34 -1.41
C VAL A 35 9.73 -1.76 -1.67
N ARG A 36 9.25 -2.72 -0.90
CA ARG A 36 7.91 -3.30 -1.04
C ARG A 36 7.30 -3.55 0.34
N VAL A 37 6.07 -3.11 0.52
CA VAL A 37 5.25 -3.37 1.71
C VAL A 37 4.01 -4.17 1.29
N ALA A 38 3.68 -5.19 2.07
CA ALA A 38 2.51 -6.02 1.85
C ALA A 38 1.64 -6.03 3.12
N LYS A 39 0.36 -5.70 2.96
CA LYS A 39 -0.63 -5.66 4.04
C LYS A 39 -1.74 -6.68 3.74
N PRO A 40 -1.78 -7.82 4.45
CA PRO A 40 -2.90 -8.74 4.35
C PRO A 40 -4.11 -8.16 5.09
N VAL A 41 -5.29 -8.25 4.47
CA VAL A 41 -6.56 -7.88 5.08
C VAL A 41 -7.62 -8.95 4.90
N PRO A 42 -8.48 -9.19 5.92
CA PRO A 42 -9.62 -10.09 5.80
C PRO A 42 -10.51 -9.63 4.63
N ARG A 43 -10.79 -10.56 3.72
CA ARG A 43 -11.61 -10.32 2.52
C ARG A 43 -13.06 -10.12 2.94
N LEU A 44 -13.43 -8.91 3.33
CA LEU A 44 -14.78 -8.62 3.79
C LEU A 44 -15.35 -7.30 3.26
N LEU A 45 -14.56 -6.24 3.06
CA LEU A 45 -15.06 -4.95 2.57
C LEU A 45 -14.00 -4.16 1.76
N PRO A 46 -14.41 -3.36 0.75
CA PRO A 46 -13.52 -2.44 0.02
C PRO A 46 -12.75 -1.47 0.93
N THR A 47 -13.37 -1.00 2.02
CA THR A 47 -12.73 -0.09 2.99
C THR A 47 -11.46 -0.67 3.60
N HIS A 48 -11.39 -1.99 3.82
CA HIS A 48 -10.18 -2.64 4.31
C HIS A 48 -9.03 -2.59 3.29
N VAL A 49 -9.34 -2.56 1.99
CA VAL A 49 -8.33 -2.42 0.93
C VAL A 49 -7.76 -1.01 0.95
N ASP A 50 -8.62 0.00 1.12
CA ASP A 50 -8.21 1.40 1.21
C ASP A 50 -7.32 1.64 2.44
N ASP A 51 -7.74 1.16 3.62
CA ASP A 51 -6.97 1.27 4.86
C ASP A 51 -5.61 0.57 4.73
N ALA A 52 -5.58 -0.60 4.08
CA ALA A 52 -4.34 -1.35 3.83
C ALA A 52 -3.41 -0.64 2.86
N LEU A 53 -3.95 0.03 1.83
CA LEU A 53 -3.17 0.83 0.91
C LEU A 53 -2.54 2.03 1.63
N VAL A 54 -3.34 2.75 2.42
CA VAL A 54 -2.86 3.89 3.23
C VAL A 54 -1.75 3.43 4.17
N GLY A 55 -1.99 2.38 4.96
CA GLY A 55 -0.99 1.87 5.89
C GLY A 55 0.29 1.34 5.21
N ALA A 56 0.18 0.77 4.01
CA ALA A 56 1.35 0.35 3.23
C ALA A 56 2.17 1.56 2.73
N VAL A 57 1.52 2.64 2.31
CA VAL A 57 2.18 3.87 1.86
C VAL A 57 2.82 4.63 3.02
N GLU A 58 2.16 4.73 4.17
CA GLU A 58 2.74 5.35 5.36
C GLU A 58 4.02 4.64 5.83
N GLU A 59 4.05 3.30 5.75
CA GLU A 59 5.25 2.51 6.05
C GLU A 59 6.37 2.75 5.02
N LEU A 60 6.04 2.78 3.73
CA LEU A 60 7.00 3.13 2.66
C LEU A 60 7.60 4.53 2.86
N GLN A 61 6.79 5.50 3.27
CA GLN A 61 7.26 6.85 3.61
C GLN A 61 8.22 6.85 4.79
N GLY A 62 7.93 6.05 5.82
CA GLY A 62 8.81 5.86 6.98
C GLY A 62 10.18 5.32 6.58
N MET A 63 10.21 4.28 5.74
CA MET A 63 11.43 3.65 5.24
C MET A 63 12.26 4.58 4.35
N HIS A 64 11.62 5.39 3.50
CA HIS A 64 12.30 6.38 2.66
C HIS A 64 13.01 7.47 3.48
N LYS A 65 12.44 7.86 4.62
CA LYS A 65 13.03 8.88 5.50
C LYS A 65 14.26 8.37 6.26
N THR A 66 14.44 7.05 6.36
CA THR A 66 15.57 6.45 7.07
C THR A 66 16.79 6.20 6.17
N ALA A 67 16.64 6.34 4.86
CA ALA A 67 17.67 6.05 3.86
C ALA A 67 18.43 7.30 3.36
N ALA A 68 18.20 8.46 3.97
CA ALA A 68 18.87 9.74 3.68
C ALA A 68 19.65 10.22 4.91
#